data_AF-A0AAW7Q2Y7-F1
#
_entry.id   AF-A0AAW7Q2Y7-F1
#
_cell.length_a   1.000
_cell.length_b   1.000
_cell.length_c   1.000
_cell.angle_alpha   90.00
_cell.angle_beta   90.00
_cell.angle_gamma   90.00
#
_symmetry.space_group_name_H-M   'P 1'
#
loop_
_entity.id
_entity.type
_entity.pdbx_description
1 polymer ?
#
loop_
_entity_poly.entity_id
_entity_poly.type
_entity_poly.pdbx_seq_one_letter_code
_entity_poly.pdbx_strand_id
1 'polypeptide(L)'
;MEFLSGKFLCETIVPKNELIVSRTNLKGVITYANDTFAEISGYSVDELIGKNHNIVRHPDMPKVIFKDLWLKLKAEGHWSGFVKNLRKDEGFYWVYAEISQVIKNGELVEYKSVRTPISFENKIKYQLYYDELREKNKELLRRVIYQ
;
A
#
# COMPACT_ATOMS: atom_id res chain seq x y z
N MET A 1 23.85 2.00 -0.49
CA MET A 1 23.61 0.61 -0.91
C MET A 1 23.19 0.66 -2.35
N GLU A 2 24.05 0.16 -3.23
CA GLU A 2 23.79 0.04 -4.66
C GLU A 2 22.94 -1.22 -4.88
N PHE A 3 21.80 -1.08 -5.54
CA PHE A 3 20.92 -2.21 -5.89
C PHE A 3 21.06 -2.48 -7.38
N LEU A 4 22.06 -3.28 -7.76
CA LEU A 4 22.44 -3.55 -9.17
C LEU A 4 21.64 -4.66 -9.87
N SER A 5 20.53 -5.17 -9.30
CA SER A 5 19.69 -6.16 -9.99
C SER A 5 18.28 -6.30 -9.41
N GLY A 6 17.68 -5.20 -8.95
CA GLY A 6 16.40 -5.26 -8.25
C GLY A 6 15.20 -5.44 -9.17
N LYS A 7 14.45 -6.53 -9.01
CA LYS A 7 13.05 -6.66 -9.51
C LYS A 7 12.10 -5.57 -8.96
N PHE A 8 12.60 -4.70 -8.07
CA PHE A 8 12.02 -3.43 -7.61
C PHE A 8 11.48 -2.48 -8.68
N LEU A 9 11.77 -2.72 -9.96
CA LEU A 9 11.25 -1.91 -11.08
C LEU A 9 10.13 -2.60 -11.86
N CYS A 10 9.82 -3.86 -11.56
CA CYS A 10 8.76 -4.59 -12.22
C CYS A 10 7.41 -4.26 -11.57
N GLU A 11 6.60 -3.48 -12.28
CA GLU A 11 5.21 -3.24 -11.90
C GLU A 11 4.33 -4.45 -12.26
N THR A 12 3.55 -4.93 -11.30
CA THR A 12 2.39 -5.80 -11.56
C THR A 12 1.14 -4.94 -11.76
N ILE A 13 0.47 -5.13 -12.89
CA ILE A 13 -0.76 -4.42 -13.21
C ILE A 13 -1.93 -5.03 -12.44
N VAL A 14 -2.62 -4.20 -11.65
CA VAL A 14 -3.86 -4.61 -10.97
C VAL A 14 -4.99 -4.73 -12.01
N PRO A 15 -5.70 -5.87 -12.09
CA PRO A 15 -6.79 -6.06 -13.05
C PRO A 15 -7.92 -5.04 -12.82
N LYS A 16 -8.47 -4.49 -13.90
CA LYS A 16 -9.56 -3.48 -13.84
C LYS A 16 -10.85 -3.98 -13.20
N ASN A 17 -11.11 -5.27 -13.29
CA ASN A 17 -12.37 -5.88 -12.88
C ASN A 17 -12.29 -6.57 -11.52
N GLU A 18 -11.15 -6.45 -10.82
CA GLU A 18 -10.95 -7.08 -9.53
C GLU A 18 -10.64 -6.05 -8.45
N LEU A 19 -11.08 -6.36 -7.23
CA LEU A 19 -10.80 -5.55 -6.05
C LEU A 19 -9.79 -6.29 -5.19
N ILE A 20 -8.80 -5.55 -4.72
CA ILE A 20 -7.90 -6.05 -3.68
C ILE A 20 -8.54 -5.69 -2.33
N VAL A 21 -8.86 -6.70 -1.51
CA VAL A 21 -9.57 -6.51 -0.25
C VAL A 21 -8.77 -7.11 0.90
N SER A 22 -8.61 -6.33 1.98
CA SER A 22 -8.06 -6.82 3.23
C SER A 22 -8.84 -6.27 4.43
N ARG A 23 -8.79 -7.02 5.54
CA ARG A 23 -9.23 -6.53 6.85
C ARG A 23 -8.12 -6.72 7.86
N THR A 24 -8.11 -5.85 8.85
CA THR A 24 -7.14 -5.91 9.94
C THR A 24 -7.82 -5.67 11.28
N ASN A 25 -7.26 -6.25 12.34
CA ASN A 25 -7.60 -5.83 13.68
C ASN A 25 -7.04 -4.42 13.96
N LEU A 26 -7.32 -3.87 15.16
CA LEU A 26 -6.91 -2.51 15.53
C LEU A 26 -5.38 -2.33 15.65
N LYS A 27 -4.61 -3.42 15.69
CA LYS A 27 -3.15 -3.42 15.68
C LYS A 27 -2.57 -3.49 14.25
N GLY A 28 -3.42 -3.47 13.22
CA GLY A 28 -3.03 -3.59 11.82
C GLY A 28 -2.61 -5.00 11.40
N VAL A 29 -2.96 -6.03 12.19
CA VAL A 29 -2.72 -7.43 11.84
C VAL A 29 -3.83 -7.89 10.90
N ILE A 30 -3.46 -8.45 9.75
CA ILE A 30 -4.39 -8.94 8.72
C ILE A 30 -5.20 -10.11 9.28
N THR A 31 -6.52 -9.94 9.26
CA THR A 31 -7.50 -10.95 9.67
C THR A 31 -8.22 -11.55 8.47
N TYR A 32 -8.16 -10.89 7.31
CA TYR A 32 -8.74 -11.35 6.05
C TYR A 32 -7.95 -10.77 4.87
N ALA A 33 -7.75 -11.59 3.84
CA ALA A 33 -7.24 -11.21 2.53
C ALA A 33 -8.02 -12.01 1.47
N ASN A 34 -8.41 -11.39 0.37
CA ASN A 34 -8.96 -12.12 -0.77
C ASN A 34 -7.87 -12.64 -1.71
N ASP A 35 -8.24 -13.54 -2.61
CA ASP A 35 -7.33 -14.19 -3.55
C ASP A 35 -6.59 -13.16 -4.43
N THR A 36 -7.28 -12.14 -4.93
CA THR A 36 -6.65 -11.06 -5.69
C THR A 36 -5.54 -10.35 -4.89
N PHE A 37 -5.72 -10.16 -3.57
CA PHE A 37 -4.66 -9.56 -2.76
C PHE A 37 -3.45 -10.50 -2.66
N ALA A 38 -3.69 -11.79 -2.40
CA ALA A 38 -2.64 -12.80 -2.37
C ALA A 38 -1.85 -12.83 -3.70
N GLU A 39 -2.54 -13.01 -4.81
CA GLU A 39 -1.95 -13.10 -6.15
C GLU A 39 -1.13 -11.85 -6.52
N ILE A 40 -1.72 -10.65 -6.39
CA ILE A 40 -1.06 -9.41 -6.79
C ILE A 40 0.13 -9.06 -5.88
N SER A 41 0.05 -9.40 -4.60
CA SER A 41 1.15 -9.16 -3.65
C SER A 41 2.25 -10.23 -3.73
N GLY A 42 1.99 -11.37 -4.37
CA GLY A 42 2.93 -12.49 -4.48
C GLY A 42 3.04 -13.34 -3.20
N TYR A 43 2.11 -13.17 -2.26
CA TYR A 43 1.99 -13.98 -1.04
C TYR A 43 0.85 -14.98 -1.18
N SER A 44 0.88 -16.08 -0.43
CA SER A 44 -0.35 -16.85 -0.20
C SER A 44 -1.25 -16.15 0.83
N VAL A 45 -2.54 -16.50 0.87
CA VAL A 45 -3.45 -16.03 1.93
C VAL A 45 -2.89 -16.39 3.31
N ASP A 46 -2.41 -17.62 3.50
CA ASP A 46 -1.85 -18.09 4.77
C ASP A 46 -0.61 -17.29 5.21
N GLU A 47 0.20 -16.82 4.27
CA GLU A 47 1.34 -15.95 4.56
C GLU A 47 0.91 -14.53 4.95
N LEU A 48 -0.24 -14.06 4.47
CA LEU A 48 -0.80 -12.75 4.79
C LEU A 48 -1.50 -12.74 6.16
N ILE A 49 -2.31 -13.76 6.45
CA ILE A 49 -3.07 -13.85 7.69
C ILE A 49 -2.13 -13.83 8.90
N GLY A 50 -2.44 -13.01 9.90
CA GLY A 50 -1.63 -12.88 11.11
C GLY A 50 -0.39 -12.00 10.96
N LYS A 51 -0.07 -11.51 9.76
CA LYS A 51 1.00 -10.51 9.56
C LYS A 51 0.49 -9.09 9.69
N ASN A 52 1.38 -8.17 10.02
CA ASN A 52 1.05 -6.75 9.97
C ASN A 52 0.92 -6.30 8.50
N HIS A 53 -0.08 -5.48 8.19
CA HIS A 53 -0.33 -4.99 6.83
C HIS A 53 0.85 -4.18 6.25
N ASN A 54 1.79 -3.73 7.08
CA ASN A 54 3.03 -3.11 6.61
C ASN A 54 3.96 -4.05 5.82
N ILE A 55 3.69 -5.36 5.75
CA ILE A 55 4.44 -6.33 4.93
C ILE A 55 4.47 -5.95 3.44
N VAL A 56 3.41 -5.29 2.96
CA VAL A 56 3.33 -4.77 1.57
C VAL A 56 3.70 -3.29 1.46
N ARG A 57 4.26 -2.68 2.51
CA ARG A 57 4.64 -1.27 2.49
C ARG A 57 5.83 -1.06 1.57
N HIS A 58 5.64 -0.28 0.51
CA HIS A 58 6.75 0.10 -0.34
C HIS A 58 7.66 1.13 0.37
N PRO A 59 8.99 0.97 0.33
CA PRO A 59 9.96 1.90 0.93
C PRO A 59 9.98 3.29 0.28
N ASP A 60 9.45 3.41 -0.95
CA ASP A 60 9.26 4.70 -1.63
C ASP A 60 8.02 5.46 -1.16
N MET A 61 7.15 4.86 -0.34
CA MET A 61 6.01 5.60 0.18
C MET A 61 6.46 6.56 1.30
N PRO A 62 6.21 7.88 1.16
CA PRO A 62 6.65 8.87 2.15
C PRO A 62 6.03 8.59 3.51
N LYS A 63 6.80 8.77 4.60
CA LYS A 63 6.27 8.52 5.96
C LYS A 63 5.10 9.43 6.30
N VAL A 64 5.08 10.65 5.75
CA VAL A 64 4.01 11.63 5.96
C VAL A 64 2.64 11.15 5.46
N ILE A 65 2.59 10.32 4.41
CA ILE A 65 1.33 9.78 3.89
C ILE A 65 0.70 8.79 4.88
N PHE A 66 1.51 7.94 5.51
CA PHE A 66 1.01 7.04 6.56
C PHE A 66 0.62 7.80 7.83
N LYS A 67 1.30 8.90 8.14
CA LYS A 67 0.89 9.77 9.25
C LYS A 67 -0.49 10.39 8.96
N ASP A 68 -0.70 10.90 7.75
CA ASP A 68 -2.02 11.40 7.30
C ASP A 68 -3.10 10.32 7.39
N LEU A 69 -2.80 9.10 6.92
CA LEU A 69 -3.68 7.94 7.03
C LEU A 69 -4.19 7.75 8.45
N TRP A 70 -3.30 7.62 9.43
CA TRP A 70 -3.73 7.35 10.80
C TRP A 70 -4.44 8.54 11.45
N LEU A 71 -4.06 9.77 11.10
CA LEU A 71 -4.73 10.98 11.59
C LEU A 71 -6.18 11.05 11.09
N LYS A 72 -6.40 10.91 9.78
CA LYS A 72 -7.75 10.94 9.18
C LYS A 72 -8.58 9.74 9.56
N LEU A 73 -7.99 8.55 9.56
CA LEU A 73 -8.71 7.35 9.98
C LEU A 73 -9.21 7.47 11.42
N LYS A 74 -8.48 8.14 12.32
CA LYS A 74 -8.91 8.42 13.69
C LYS A 74 -9.96 9.54 13.78
N ALA A 75 -9.82 10.61 12.99
CA ALA A 75 -10.68 11.79 13.07
C ALA A 75 -11.99 11.65 12.28
N GLU A 76 -11.91 11.05 11.09
CA GLU A 76 -12.99 11.00 10.09
C GLU A 76 -13.53 9.57 9.87
N GLY A 77 -12.88 8.56 10.48
CA GLY A 77 -13.27 7.16 10.32
C GLY A 77 -12.92 6.55 8.96
N HIS A 78 -12.32 7.31 8.06
CA HIS A 78 -11.92 6.86 6.73
C HIS A 78 -10.66 7.57 6.24
N TRP A 79 -10.02 6.97 5.23
CA TRP A 79 -8.90 7.54 4.50
C TRP A 79 -8.91 7.01 3.07
N SER A 80 -8.54 7.85 2.11
CA SER A 80 -8.23 7.39 0.77
C SER A 80 -6.96 8.02 0.21
N GLY A 81 -6.31 7.31 -0.70
CA GLY A 81 -5.10 7.80 -1.34
C GLY A 81 -4.42 6.80 -2.27
N PHE A 82 -3.44 7.29 -3.00
CA PHE A 82 -2.64 6.48 -3.92
C PHE A 82 -1.52 5.78 -3.14
N VAL A 83 -1.34 4.49 -3.37
CA VAL A 83 -0.36 3.70 -2.62
C VAL A 83 0.42 2.81 -3.57
N LYS A 84 1.75 2.95 -3.52
CA LYS A 84 2.69 1.98 -4.07
C LYS A 84 2.90 0.89 -3.02
N ASN A 85 2.65 -0.36 -3.37
CA ASN A 85 2.84 -1.51 -2.48
C ASN A 85 4.00 -2.38 -2.99
N LEU A 86 4.73 -2.98 -2.05
CA LEU A 86 5.80 -3.93 -2.31
C LEU A 86 5.23 -5.35 -2.41
N ARG A 87 5.71 -6.10 -3.41
CA ARG A 87 5.44 -7.53 -3.54
C ARG A 87 6.48 -8.36 -2.81
N LYS A 88 6.15 -9.62 -2.53
CA LYS A 88 7.08 -10.61 -1.95
C LYS A 88 8.36 -10.79 -2.78
N ASP A 89 8.23 -10.73 -4.10
CA ASP A 89 9.32 -10.90 -5.08
C ASP A 89 10.09 -9.60 -5.37
N GLU A 90 9.96 -8.62 -4.47
CA GLU A 90 10.56 -7.28 -4.55
C GLU A 90 10.00 -6.38 -5.66
N GLY A 91 9.06 -6.85 -6.48
CA GLY A 91 8.31 -6.00 -7.41
C GLY A 91 7.35 -5.03 -6.71
N PHE A 92 6.57 -4.28 -7.47
CA PHE A 92 5.58 -3.37 -6.90
C PHE A 92 4.27 -3.34 -7.67
N TYR A 93 3.25 -2.72 -7.08
CA TYR A 93 2.00 -2.42 -7.75
C TYR A 93 1.38 -1.14 -7.17
N TRP A 94 0.67 -0.40 -8.02
CA TRP A 94 -0.05 0.81 -7.63
C TRP A 94 -1.54 0.58 -7.46
N VAL A 95 -2.10 1.21 -6.44
CA VAL A 95 -3.54 1.20 -6.17
C VAL A 95 -4.03 2.56 -5.71
N TYR A 96 -5.32 2.81 -5.91
CA TYR A 96 -6.07 3.76 -5.10
C TYR A 96 -6.68 2.96 -3.95
N ALA A 97 -6.33 3.32 -2.72
CA ALA A 97 -6.75 2.64 -1.52
C ALA A 97 -7.82 3.45 -0.81
N GLU A 98 -8.89 2.78 -0.40
CA GLU A 98 -9.94 3.30 0.47
C GLU A 98 -9.94 2.45 1.74
N ILE A 99 -9.77 3.10 2.88
CA ILE A 99 -9.65 2.46 4.19
C ILE A 99 -10.72 3.06 5.10
N SER A 100 -11.46 2.21 5.80
CA SER A 100 -12.50 2.65 6.73
C SER A 100 -12.43 1.88 8.05
N GLN A 101 -12.89 2.54 9.10
CA GLN A 101 -13.27 1.92 10.34
C GLN A 101 -14.49 1.02 10.15
N VAL A 102 -14.56 -0.07 10.89
CA VAL A 102 -15.75 -0.89 11.02
C VAL A 102 -16.16 -0.87 12.49
N ILE A 103 -17.36 -0.34 12.74
CA ILE A 103 -17.93 -0.19 14.07
C ILE A 103 -19.01 -1.26 14.25
N LYS A 104 -18.92 -2.04 15.32
CA LYS A 104 -19.92 -3.02 15.73
C LYS A 104 -20.37 -2.69 17.14
N ASN A 105 -21.67 -2.55 17.36
CA ASN A 105 -22.25 -2.21 18.66
C ASN A 105 -21.67 -0.93 19.30
N GLY A 106 -21.33 0.08 18.48
CA GLY A 106 -20.72 1.32 18.95
C GLY A 106 -19.21 1.25 19.23
N GLU A 107 -18.59 0.09 19.07
CA GLU A 107 -17.15 -0.10 19.26
C GLU A 107 -16.42 -0.31 17.93
N LEU A 108 -15.26 0.32 17.79
CA LEU A 108 -14.36 0.08 16.67
C LEU A 108 -13.75 -1.32 16.80
N VAL A 109 -13.99 -2.20 15.82
CA VAL A 109 -13.58 -3.62 15.89
C VAL A 109 -12.54 -4.02 14.84
N GLU A 110 -12.56 -3.40 13.66
CA GLU A 110 -11.62 -3.70 12.57
C GLU A 110 -11.41 -2.48 11.66
N TYR A 111 -10.36 -2.54 10.85
CA TYR A 111 -10.22 -1.68 9.68
C TYR A 111 -10.38 -2.53 8.41
N LYS A 112 -11.07 -1.98 7.43
CA LYS A 112 -11.26 -2.59 6.11
C LYS A 112 -10.57 -1.74 5.06
N SER A 113 -9.88 -2.38 4.11
CA SER A 113 -9.32 -1.71 2.93
C SER A 113 -9.84 -2.34 1.65
N VAL A 114 -10.27 -1.48 0.73
CA VAL A 114 -10.56 -1.81 -0.67
C VAL A 114 -9.58 -1.04 -1.55
N ARG A 115 -9.05 -1.70 -2.56
CA ARG A 115 -8.00 -1.16 -3.42
C ARG A 115 -8.33 -1.43 -4.89
N THR A 116 -8.24 -0.39 -5.70
CA THR A 116 -8.55 -0.40 -7.14
C THR A 116 -7.34 -0.01 -7.98
N PRO A 117 -7.28 -0.42 -9.26
CA PRO A 117 -6.23 0.03 -10.17
C PRO A 117 -6.32 1.53 -10.45
N ILE A 118 -5.19 2.10 -10.85
CA ILE A 118 -5.08 3.52 -11.21
C ILE A 118 -4.56 3.69 -12.64
N SER A 119 -4.89 4.83 -13.25
CA SER A 119 -4.39 5.19 -14.58
C SER A 119 -2.87 5.36 -14.59
N PHE A 120 -2.26 5.14 -15.76
CA PHE A 120 -0.83 5.38 -15.96
C PHE A 120 -0.43 6.83 -15.61
N GLU A 121 -1.24 7.80 -16.01
CA GLU A 121 -1.05 9.22 -15.68
C GLU A 121 -0.97 9.46 -14.17
N ASN A 122 -1.86 8.82 -13.40
CA ASN A 122 -1.82 8.92 -11.93
C ASN A 122 -0.58 8.25 -11.36
N LYS A 123 -0.11 7.13 -11.90
CA LYS A 123 1.14 6.49 -11.45
C LYS A 123 2.33 7.45 -11.57
N ILE A 124 2.47 8.11 -12.71
CA ILE A 124 3.55 9.07 -12.96
C ILE A 124 3.41 10.29 -12.03
N LYS A 125 2.21 10.88 -11.97
CA LYS A 125 1.92 12.05 -11.13
C LYS A 125 2.26 11.80 -9.66
N TYR A 126 1.81 10.67 -9.11
CA TYR A 126 2.02 10.37 -7.69
C TYR A 126 3.42 9.86 -7.38
N GLN A 127 4.11 9.20 -8.33
CA GLN A 127 5.54 8.90 -8.17
C GLN A 127 6.35 10.19 -8.01
N LEU A 128 6.20 11.16 -8.93
CA LEU A 128 6.89 12.45 -8.86
C LEU A 128 6.57 13.21 -7.57
N TYR A 129 5.28 13.30 -7.22
CA TYR A 129 4.83 13.97 -6.00
C TYR A 129 5.42 13.32 -4.73
N TYR A 130 5.50 11.98 -4.68
CA TYR A 130 6.05 11.28 -3.53
C TYR A 130 7.58 11.41 -3.44
N ASP A 131 8.28 11.48 -4.57
CA ASP A 131 9.71 11.77 -4.59
C ASP A 131 9.99 13.18 -4.05
N GLU A 132 9.23 14.20 -4.47
CA GLU A 132 9.33 15.56 -3.93
C GLU A 132 9.03 15.62 -2.42
N LEU A 133 7.99 14.92 -1.95
CA LEU A 133 7.68 14.84 -0.53
C LEU A 133 8.81 14.22 0.27
N ARG A 134 9.45 13.17 -0.26
CA ARG A 134 10.58 12.51 0.42
C ARG A 134 11.79 13.41 0.48
N GLU A 135 12.10 14.11 -0.60
CA GLU A 135 13.18 15.10 -0.63
C GLU A 135 12.96 16.18 0.42
N LYS A 136 11.76 16.78 0.45
CA LYS A 136 11.38 17.80 1.42
C LYS A 136 11.49 17.32 2.87
N ASN A 137 11.19 16.04 3.12
CA ASN A 137 11.27 15.43 4.44
C ASN A 137 12.65 14.81 4.75
N LYS A 138 13.66 15.00 3.88
CA LYS A 138 15.01 14.42 4.01
C LYS A 138 14.98 12.88 4.14
N GLU A 139 14.02 12.23 3.49
CA GLU A 139 13.93 10.78 3.40
C GLU A 139 14.87 10.26 2.28
N LEU A 140 15.36 9.02 2.43
CA LEU A 140 16.28 8.41 1.47
C LEU A 140 15.63 8.22 0.10
N LEU A 141 16.00 9.01 -0.91
CA LEU A 141 15.54 8.81 -2.28
C LEU A 141 16.24 7.61 -2.92
N ARG A 142 15.47 6.75 -3.60
CA ARG A 142 16.00 5.70 -4.47
C ARG A 142 16.03 6.25 -5.88
N ARG A 143 17.22 6.58 -6.39
CA ARG A 143 17.40 6.97 -7.80
C ARG A 143 17.85 5.75 -8.58
N VAL A 144 17.12 5.44 -9.65
CA VAL A 144 17.55 4.43 -10.63
C VAL A 144 18.49 5.13 -11.59
N ILE A 145 19.77 4.76 -11.56
CA ILE A 145 20.74 5.20 -12.56
C ILE A 145 20.86 4.06 -13.56
N TYR A 146 20.51 4.33 -14.82
CA TYR A 146 20.82 3.43 -15.92
C TYR A 146 22.28 3.72 -16.33
N GLN A 147 23.14 2.69 -16.29
CA GLN A 147 24.46 2.72 -16.92
C GLN A 147 24.37 2.09 -18.31
#